data_AF-A0A3E1ECH9-F1
#
_entry.id   AF-A0A3E1ECH9-F1
#
_cell.length_a   1.000
_cell.length_b   1.000
_cell.length_c   1.000
_cell.angle_alpha   90.00
_cell.angle_beta   90.00
_cell.angle_gamma   90.00
#
_symmetry.space_group_name_H-M   'P 1'
#
loop_
_entity.id
_entity.type
_entity.pdbx_description
1 polymer ?
#
loop_
_entity_poly.entity_id
_entity_poly.type
_entity_poly.pdbx_seq_one_letter_code
_entity_poly.pdbx_strand_id
1 'polypeptide(L)'
;RTRTNRSGGIQGGISNGETIFFRVAFKPTATLLRSQATVSNEKRETELAARGRHDPCVLPRAVPMVEAMTALVLCDHALRQEVIRLPGH
;
A
#
# COMPACT_ATOMS: atom_id res chain seq x y z
N ARG A 1 16.63 4.91 22.20
CA ARG A 1 16.31 3.67 21.46
C ARG A 1 15.60 2.70 22.40
N THR A 2 14.62 1.96 21.90
CA THR A 2 13.81 1.02 22.70
C THR A 2 14.53 -0.32 22.84
N ARG A 3 14.18 -1.10 23.88
CA ARG A 3 14.72 -2.46 24.06
C ARG A 3 14.26 -3.44 22.95
N THR A 4 13.08 -3.20 22.39
CA THR A 4 12.50 -3.99 21.29
C THR A 4 11.70 -3.08 20.37
N ASN A 5 11.63 -3.40 19.09
CA ASN A 5 10.88 -2.63 18.09
C ASN A 5 9.56 -3.30 17.68
N ARG A 6 8.71 -3.69 18.65
CA ARG A 6 7.44 -4.37 18.35
C ARG A 6 6.38 -3.48 17.70
N SER A 7 6.52 -2.16 17.85
CA SER A 7 5.61 -1.18 17.27
C SER A 7 6.01 -0.75 15.85
N GLY A 8 7.08 -1.32 15.28
CA GLY A 8 7.47 -1.05 13.90
C GLY A 8 7.98 0.36 13.65
N GLY A 9 8.71 0.96 14.59
CA GLY A 9 9.28 2.31 14.46
C GLY A 9 8.29 3.45 14.69
N ILE A 10 6.99 3.15 14.84
CA ILE A 10 5.93 4.14 15.06
C ILE A 10 5.28 3.89 16.43
N GLN A 11 5.09 4.94 17.23
CA GLN A 11 4.39 4.89 18.53
C GLN A 11 3.46 6.09 18.63
N GLY A 12 2.17 5.86 18.92
CA GLY A 12 1.18 6.94 18.99
C GLY A 12 1.07 7.76 17.69
N GLY A 13 1.39 7.17 16.54
CA GLY A 13 1.41 7.85 15.24
C GLY A 13 2.68 8.66 14.93
N ILE A 14 3.70 8.62 15.80
CA ILE A 14 4.96 9.38 15.63
C ILE A 14 6.14 8.42 15.52
N SER A 15 7.12 8.76 14.67
CA SER A 15 8.38 8.02 14.58
C SER A 15 9.17 8.07 15.89
N ASN A 16 9.60 6.92 16.39
CA ASN A 16 10.30 6.79 17.69
C ASN A 16 11.83 6.66 17.58
N GLY A 17 12.37 6.72 16.36
CA GLY A 17 13.81 6.60 16.06
C GLY A 17 14.32 5.17 15.84
N GLU A 18 13.47 4.14 15.98
CA GLU A 18 13.75 2.78 15.53
C GLU A 18 13.43 2.60 14.03
N THR A 19 13.90 1.50 13.43
CA THR A 19 13.57 1.14 12.05
C THR A 19 12.07 1.06 11.84
N ILE A 20 11.54 1.79 10.86
CA ILE A 20 10.14 1.67 10.46
C ILE A 20 9.98 0.40 9.64
N PHE A 21 9.07 -0.49 10.06
CA PHE A 21 8.70 -1.67 9.27
C PHE A 21 7.20 -1.92 9.37
N PHE A 22 6.63 -2.39 8.28
CA PHE A 22 5.21 -2.71 8.16
C PHE A 22 5.03 -3.86 7.17
N ARG A 23 3.84 -4.45 7.14
CA ARG A 23 3.47 -5.53 6.23
C ARG A 23 2.28 -5.09 5.39
N VAL A 24 2.31 -5.42 4.12
CA VAL A 24 1.23 -5.10 3.17
C VAL A 24 0.63 -6.39 2.65
N ALA A 25 -0.69 -6.51 2.77
CA ALA A 25 -1.44 -7.61 2.20
C ALA A 25 -2.03 -7.19 0.85
N PHE A 26 -1.80 -8.00 -0.18
CA PHE A 26 -2.41 -7.82 -1.50
C PHE A 26 -3.46 -8.90 -1.72
N LYS A 27 -4.66 -8.48 -2.14
CA LYS A 27 -5.66 -9.43 -2.62
C LYS A 27 -5.18 -10.11 -3.92
N PRO A 28 -5.60 -11.34 -4.20
CA PRO A 28 -5.37 -11.96 -5.51
C PRO A 28 -5.91 -11.11 -6.66
N THR A 29 -5.36 -11.32 -7.85
CA THR A 29 -5.84 -10.66 -9.06
C THR A 29 -7.30 -11.04 -9.32
N ALA A 30 -8.15 -10.04 -9.55
CA ALA A 30 -9.59 -10.25 -9.70
C ALA A 30 -9.96 -11.01 -10.97
N THR A 31 -9.12 -10.86 -11.99
CA THR A 31 -9.33 -11.46 -13.30
C THR A 31 -8.75 -12.86 -13.33
N LEU A 32 -9.59 -13.84 -13.07
CA LEU A 32 -9.29 -15.25 -13.27
C LEU A 32 -9.68 -15.63 -14.70
N LEU A 33 -8.91 -16.49 -15.34
CA LEU A 33 -9.23 -17.09 -16.66
C LEU A 33 -10.49 -17.97 -16.65
N ARG A 34 -11.09 -18.17 -15.46
CA ARG A 34 -12.32 -18.92 -15.27
C ARG A 34 -13.53 -17.99 -15.43
N SER A 35 -14.59 -18.49 -16.09
CA SER A 35 -15.87 -17.79 -16.12
C SER A 35 -16.39 -17.57 -14.69
N GLN A 36 -16.83 -16.35 -14.40
CA GLN A 36 -17.37 -15.94 -13.11
C GLN A 36 -18.74 -15.31 -13.30
N ALA A 37 -19.74 -15.74 -12.53
CA ALA A 37 -21.03 -15.08 -12.50
C ALA A 37 -20.88 -13.64 -11.97
N THR A 38 -21.46 -12.67 -12.66
CA THR A 38 -21.45 -11.26 -12.27
C THR A 38 -22.74 -10.57 -12.72
N VAL A 39 -22.82 -9.27 -12.46
CA VAL A 39 -23.97 -8.44 -12.83
C VAL A 39 -23.52 -7.32 -13.76
N SER A 40 -24.23 -7.16 -14.88
CA SER A 40 -24.00 -6.06 -15.83
C SER A 40 -24.43 -4.71 -15.25
N ASN A 41 -24.01 -3.61 -15.88
CA ASN A 41 -24.47 -2.26 -15.50
C ASN A 41 -26.01 -2.11 -15.57
N GLU A 42 -26.67 -2.92 -16.40
CA GLU A 42 -28.12 -2.98 -16.56
C GLU A 42 -28.80 -3.91 -15.53
N LYS A 43 -28.05 -4.37 -14.52
CA LYS A 43 -28.48 -5.25 -13.43
C LYS A 43 -28.98 -6.64 -13.86
N ARG A 44 -28.60 -7.09 -15.06
CA ARG A 44 -28.86 -8.46 -15.51
C ARG A 44 -27.69 -9.37 -15.19
N GLU A 45 -27.98 -10.61 -14.78
CA GLU A 45 -26.98 -11.66 -14.60
C GLU A 45 -26.22 -11.90 -15.90
N THR A 46 -24.91 -12.01 -15.80
CA THR A 46 -24.02 -12.26 -16.94
C THR A 46 -22.77 -13.01 -16.49
N GLU A 47 -22.06 -13.60 -17.44
CA GLU A 47 -20.79 -14.26 -17.17
C GLU A 47 -19.61 -13.37 -17.57
N LEU A 48 -18.70 -13.16 -16.62
CA LEU A 48 -17.41 -12.53 -16.88
C LEU A 48 -16.41 -13.60 -17.29
N ALA A 49 -16.25 -13.79 -18.60
CA ALA A 49 -15.17 -14.57 -19.18
C ALA A 49 -13.99 -13.64 -19.52
N ALA A 50 -12.93 -13.70 -18.71
CA ALA A 50 -11.72 -12.92 -18.95
C ALA A 50 -11.06 -13.33 -20.28
N ARG A 51 -10.91 -12.39 -21.21
CA ARG A 51 -10.16 -12.57 -22.46
C ARG A 51 -8.88 -11.75 -22.43
N GLY A 52 -7.74 -12.39 -22.72
CA GLY A 52 -6.45 -11.72 -22.89
C GLY A 52 -5.41 -12.07 -21.82
N ARG A 53 -4.26 -11.37 -21.89
CA ARG A 53 -3.12 -11.60 -20.99
C ARG A 53 -3.33 -10.78 -19.71
N HIS A 54 -3.67 -11.46 -18.62
CA HIS A 54 -3.76 -10.86 -17.29
C HIS A 54 -2.54 -11.20 -16.47
N ASP A 55 -2.25 -10.36 -15.48
CA ASP A 55 -1.15 -10.66 -14.56
C ASP A 55 -1.55 -11.82 -13.64
N PRO A 56 -0.82 -12.95 -13.65
CA PRO A 56 -1.06 -14.02 -12.70
C PRO A 56 -0.73 -13.60 -11.26
N CYS A 57 0.12 -12.59 -11.06
CA CYS A 57 0.54 -12.17 -9.74
C CYS A 57 1.01 -10.70 -9.72
N VAL A 58 0.29 -9.83 -9.01
CA VAL A 58 0.66 -8.41 -8.87
C VAL A 58 1.87 -8.15 -7.98
N LEU A 59 2.29 -9.14 -7.18
CA LEU A 59 3.31 -8.95 -6.13
C LEU A 59 4.66 -8.43 -6.65
N PRO A 60 5.22 -8.93 -7.78
CA PRO A 60 6.50 -8.42 -8.28
C PRO A 60 6.47 -6.92 -8.62
N ARG A 61 5.31 -6.40 -9.06
CA ARG A 61 5.14 -4.97 -9.34
C ARG A 61 4.72 -4.17 -8.12
N ALA A 62 4.10 -4.81 -7.14
CA ALA A 62 3.63 -4.17 -5.93
C ALA A 62 4.77 -3.70 -5.01
N VAL A 63 5.88 -4.46 -4.94
CA VAL A 63 7.04 -4.12 -4.09
C VAL A 63 7.60 -2.72 -4.39
N PRO A 64 8.02 -2.39 -5.63
CA PRO A 64 8.55 -1.05 -5.92
C PRO A 64 7.51 0.06 -5.74
N MET A 65 6.22 -0.23 -5.94
CA MET A 65 5.15 0.73 -5.65
C MET A 65 5.06 1.06 -4.16
N VAL A 66 5.11 0.04 -3.29
CA VAL A 66 5.05 0.22 -1.83
C VAL A 66 6.27 0.98 -1.35
N GLU A 67 7.47 0.66 -1.85
CA GLU A 67 8.71 1.37 -1.51
C GLU A 67 8.63 2.84 -1.91
N ALA A 68 8.22 3.14 -3.15
CA ALA A 68 8.07 4.51 -3.63
C ALA A 68 7.05 5.30 -2.79
N MET A 69 5.88 4.73 -2.52
CA MET A 69 4.87 5.38 -1.68
C MET A 69 5.37 5.62 -0.24
N THR A 70 6.15 4.69 0.30
CA THR A 70 6.77 4.85 1.63
C THR A 70 7.74 6.02 1.64
N ALA A 71 8.62 6.11 0.63
CA ALA A 71 9.57 7.22 0.52
C ALA A 71 8.85 8.57 0.40
N LEU A 72 7.81 8.65 -0.43
CA LEU A 72 7.02 9.87 -0.60
C LEU A 72 6.38 10.34 0.71
N VAL A 73 5.75 9.42 1.46
CA VAL A 73 5.12 9.75 2.75
C VAL A 73 6.16 10.17 3.79
N LEU A 74 7.31 9.50 3.85
CA LEU A 74 8.39 9.89 4.77
C LEU A 74 8.98 11.25 4.44
N CYS A 75 9.19 11.56 3.15
CA CYS A 75 9.64 12.88 2.70
C CYS A 75 8.64 13.98 3.08
N ASP A 76 7.34 13.76 2.85
CA ASP A 76 6.30 14.71 3.24
C ASP A 76 6.30 14.98 4.76
N HIS A 77 6.39 13.93 5.58
CA HIS A 77 6.52 14.09 7.03
C HIS A 77 7.80 14.84 7.45
N ALA A 78 8.93 14.58 6.79
CA ALA A 78 10.18 15.27 7.06
C ALA A 78 10.07 16.78 6.74
N LEU A 79 9.54 17.13 5.57
CA LEU A 79 9.35 18.53 5.16
C LEU A 79 8.39 19.28 6.10
N ARG A 80 7.27 18.65 6.49
CA ARG A 80 6.35 19.24 7.49
C ARG A 80 7.04 19.51 8.82
N GLN A 81 7.91 18.59 9.25
CA GLN A 81 8.67 18.72 10.49
C GLN A 81 9.75 19.81 10.39
N GLU A 82 10.36 20.00 9.23
CA GLU A 82 11.32 21.06 8.96
C GLU A 82 10.67 22.44 9.05
N VAL A 83 9.48 22.62 8.46
CA VAL A 83 8.73 23.89 8.54
C VAL A 83 8.43 24.29 9.98
N ILE A 84 8.05 23.33 10.84
CA ILE A 84 7.82 23.57 12.28
C ILE A 84 9.10 24.01 13.01
N ARG A 85 10.29 23.64 12.50
CA ARG A 85 11.57 23.95 13.13
C ARG A 85 12.19 25.28 12.66
N LEU A 86 11.62 25.93 11.65
CA LEU A 86 12.13 27.21 11.16
C LEU A 86 11.85 28.32 12.18
N PRO A 87 12.82 29.22 12.44
CA PRO A 87 12.63 30.34 13.37
C PRO A 87 11.57 31.29 12.82
N GLY A 88 10.49 31.52 13.58
CA GLY A 88 9.35 32.35 13.20
C GLY A 88 7.98 31.71 13.43
N HIS A 89 7.96 30.42 13.79
CA HIS A 89 6.85 29.73 14.46
C HIS A 89 7.19 29.40 15.92
#